data_AF-A0A6N6VPN2-F1
#
_entry.id   AF-A0A6N6VPN2-F1
#
_cell.length_a   1.000
_cell.length_b   1.000
_cell.length_c   1.000
_cell.angle_alpha   90.00
_cell.angle_beta   90.00
_cell.angle_gamma   90.00
#
_symmetry.space_group_name_H-M   'P 1'
#
loop_
_entity.id
_entity.type
_entity.pdbx_description
1 polymer ?
#
loop_
_entity_poly.entity_id
_entity_poly.type
_entity_poly.pdbx_seq_one_letter_code
_entity_poly.pdbx_strand_id
1 'polypeptide(L)' 'MEYLLNKLYSDPIFSIKNLTTFQLNYFYDYFKCECLFEDQTSSQECFDDKEIAFRIYKNIKIELKQRVKLGVDYRNLH' A
#
# COMPACT_ATOMS: atom_id res chain seq x y z
N MET A 1 -0.52 -14.00 0.88
CA MET A 1 -0.51 -12.53 0.77
C MET A 1 -1.49 -11.86 1.72
N GLU A 2 -2.64 -12.48 2.04
CA GLU A 2 -3.63 -11.95 3.00
C GLU A 2 -3.07 -11.59 4.39
N TYR A 3 -2.12 -12.38 4.92
CA TYR A 3 -1.48 -12.05 6.20
C TYR A 3 -0.75 -10.69 6.20
N LEU A 4 -0.12 -10.31 5.09
CA LEU A 4 0.54 -9.01 4.95
C LEU A 4 -0.48 -7.88 4.76
N LEU A 5 -1.61 -8.16 4.11
CA LEU A 5 -2.72 -7.21 3.97
C LEU A 5 -3.32 -6.88 5.34
N ASN A 6 -3.64 -7.90 6.16
CA ASN A 6 -4.15 -7.70 7.51
C ASN A 6 -3.19 -6.87 8.40
N LYS A 7 -1.88 -7.07 8.23
CA LYS A 7 -0.87 -6.25 8.89
C LYS A 7 -0.87 -4.80 8.43
N LEU A 8 -1.08 -4.54 7.13
CA LEU A 8 -1.18 -3.18 6.61
C LEU A 8 -2.42 -2.43 7.13
N TYR A 9 -3.55 -3.12 7.29
CA TYR A 9 -4.75 -2.54 7.91
C TYR A 9 -4.60 -2.31 9.42
N SER A 10 -3.82 -3.16 10.11
CA SER A 10 -3.61 -3.04 11.57
C SER A 10 -2.53 -2.03 11.95
N ASP A 11 -1.38 -2.03 11.25
CA ASP A 11 -0.28 -1.10 11.45
C ASP A 11 0.37 -0.73 10.09
N PRO A 12 -0.16 0.28 9.39
CA PRO A 12 0.30 0.64 8.05
C PRO A 12 1.73 1.20 8.05
N ILE A 13 2.11 1.97 9.07
CA ILE A 13 3.38 2.70 9.08
C ILE A 13 4.55 1.73 9.28
N PHE A 14 4.46 0.83 10.26
CA PHE A 14 5.51 -0.15 10.53
C PHE A 14 5.57 -1.22 9.44
N SER A 15 4.40 -1.67 8.95
CA SER A 15 4.34 -2.69 7.90
C SER A 15 4.99 -2.22 6.61
N ILE A 16 4.67 -1.01 6.13
CA ILE A 16 5.21 -0.46 4.87
C ILE A 16 6.74 -0.38 4.86
N LYS A 17 7.35 0.03 5.96
CA LYS A 17 8.83 0.14 6.08
C LYS A 17 9.52 -1.21 5.97
N ASN A 18 8.89 -2.27 6.45
CA ASN A 18 9.44 -3.63 6.45
C ASN A 18 9.17 -4.40 5.15
N LEU A 19 8.38 -3.85 4.22
CA LEU A 19 8.12 -4.48 2.94
C LEU A 19 9.31 -4.30 1.98
N THR A 20 9.58 -5.34 1.20
CA THR A 20 10.47 -5.24 0.03
C THR A 20 9.84 -4.35 -1.03
N THR A 21 10.64 -3.83 -1.95
CA THR A 21 10.10 -2.97 -3.01
C THR A 21 9.20 -3.72 -3.97
N PHE A 22 9.47 -5.01 -4.22
CA PHE A 22 8.54 -5.86 -4.97
C PHE A 22 7.17 -5.90 -4.30
N GLN A 23 7.13 -6.16 -2.99
CA GLN A 23 5.88 -6.17 -2.22
C GLN A 23 5.21 -4.78 -2.21
N LEU A 24 5.98 -3.69 -2.08
CA LEU A 24 5.43 -2.35 -2.14
C LEU A 24 4.78 -2.03 -3.49
N ASN A 25 5.39 -2.46 -4.61
CA ASN A 25 4.77 -2.28 -5.93
C ASN A 25 3.49 -3.10 -6.07
N TYR A 26 3.51 -4.36 -5.60
CA TYR A 26 2.30 -5.19 -5.58
C TYR A 26 1.16 -4.51 -4.79
N PHE A 27 1.43 -4.06 -3.57
CA PHE A 27 0.41 -3.39 -2.75
C PHE A 27 0.03 -2.01 -3.30
N TYR A 28 0.96 -1.30 -3.95
CA TYR A 28 0.65 -0.05 -4.64
C TYR A 28 -0.43 -0.27 -5.70
N ASP A 29 -0.27 -1.28 -6.55
CA ASP A 29 -1.23 -1.60 -7.59
C ASP A 29 -2.56 -2.11 -7.01
N TYR A 30 -2.50 -2.97 -5.98
CA TYR A 30 -3.69 -3.44 -5.25
C TYR A 30 -4.52 -2.27 -4.72
N PHE A 31 -3.93 -1.40 -3.90
CA PHE A 31 -4.67 -0.29 -3.30
C PHE A 31 -5.03 0.79 -4.31
N LYS A 32 -4.28 0.94 -5.40
CA LYS A 32 -4.64 1.81 -6.51
C LYS A 32 -5.94 1.33 -7.18
N CYS A 33 -6.08 0.03 -7.42
CA CYS A 33 -7.32 -0.56 -7.93
C CYS A 33 -8.47 -0.36 -6.93
N GLU A 34 -8.28 -0.74 -5.66
CA GLU A 34 -9.30 -0.57 -4.61
C GLU A 34 -9.77 0.89 -4.47
N CYS A 35 -8.88 1.86 -4.66
CA CYS A 35 -9.23 3.29 -4.63
C CYS A 35 -9.90 3.82 -5.91
N LEU A 36 -9.73 3.14 -7.06
CA LEU A 36 -10.30 3.56 -8.35
C LEU A 36 -11.66 2.94 -8.64
N PHE A 37 -11.94 1.75 -8.08
CA PHE A 37 -13.25 1.11 -8.19
C PHE A 37 -14.21 1.70 -7.14
N GLU A 38 -14.72 2.90 -7.44
CA GLU A 38 -15.90 3.46 -6.77
C GLU A 38 -17.17 2.72 -7.23
N ASP A 39 -17.33 1.46 -6.85
CA ASP A 39 -18.61 0.79 -7.07
C ASP A 39 -19.67 1.37 -6.13
N GLN A 40 -20.83 1.71 -6.70
CA GLN A 40 -21.74 2.79 -6.28
C GLN A 40 -22.68 2.46 -5.10
N THR A 41 -22.36 1.47 -4.29
CA THR A 41 -23.20 1.12 -3.13
C THR A 41 -22.33 0.54 -2.03
N SER A 42 -21.85 1.39 -1.13
CA SER A 42 -21.08 0.96 0.03
C SER A 42 -21.71 1.50 1.31
N SER A 43 -21.99 0.61 2.27
CA SER A 43 -22.42 0.93 3.64
C SER A 43 -21.36 1.78 4.36
N GLN A 44 -21.74 2.44 5.48
CA GLN A 44 -20.82 3.29 6.28
C GLN A 44 -19.50 2.58 6.64
N GLU A 45 -19.55 1.28 6.98
CA GLU A 45 -18.37 0.47 7.30
C GLU A 45 -17.39 0.36 6.13
N CYS A 46 -17.91 0.35 4.90
CA CYS A 46 -17.08 0.32 3.69
C CYS A 46 -16.46 1.70 3.37
N PHE A 47 -17.02 2.80 3.88
CA PHE A 47 -16.36 4.11 3.81
C PHE A 47 -15.14 4.20 4.72
N ASP A 48 -15.23 3.66 5.95
CA ASP A 48 -14.10 3.65 6.89
C ASP A 48 -12.93 2.80 6.35
N ASP A 49 -13.23 1.63 5.78
CA ASP A 49 -12.22 0.77 5.14
C ASP A 49 -11.58 1.42 3.91
N LYS A 50 -12.35 2.19 3.12
CA LYS A 50 -11.83 2.96 1.98
C LYS A 50 -10.90 4.09 2.44
N GLU A 51 -11.20 4.77 3.55
CA GLU A 51 -10.31 5.81 4.08
C GLU A 51 -8.97 5.19 4.53
N ILE A 52 -9.02 4.04 5.20
CA ILE A 52 -7.82 3.30 5.62
C ILE A 52 -7.02 2.85 4.39
N ALA A 53 -7.67 2.25 3.39
CA ALA A 53 -7.06 1.85 2.12
C ALA A 53 -6.37 3.01 1.40
N PHE A 54 -7.01 4.19 1.36
CA PHE A 54 -6.43 5.38 0.75
C PHE A 54 -5.23 5.93 1.52
N ARG A 55 -5.27 5.88 2.86
CA ARG A 55 -4.12 6.22 3.71
C ARG A 55 -2.95 5.25 3.46
N ILE A 56 -3.21 3.95 3.36
CA ILE A 56 -2.20 2.94 3.03
C ILE A 56 -1.58 3.23 1.65
N TYR A 57 -2.42 3.45 0.63
CA TYR A 57 -1.98 3.81 -0.72
C TYR A 57 -1.04 5.02 -0.73
N LYS A 58 -1.41 6.10 -0.03
CA LYS A 58 -0.57 7.30 0.08
C LYS A 58 0.78 7.01 0.73
N ASN A 59 0.80 6.23 1.81
CA ASN A 59 2.03 5.88 2.51
C ASN A 59 2.95 4.99 1.66
N ILE A 60 2.40 4.01 0.94
CA ILE A 60 3.17 3.18 -0.01
C ILE A 60 3.78 4.06 -1.10
N LYS A 61 3.00 5.00 -1.66
CA LYS A 61 3.49 5.94 -2.68
C LYS A 61 4.62 6.82 -2.16
N ILE A 62 4.56 7.26 -0.91
CA ILE A 62 5.62 8.05 -0.26
C ILE A 62 6.88 7.20 -0.10
N GLU A 63 6.74 5.99 0.45
CA GLU A 63 7.86 5.06 0.66
C GLU A 63 8.56 4.71 -0.66
N LEU A 64 7.81 4.36 -1.70
CA LEU A 64 8.36 4.10 -3.03
C LEU A 64 9.13 5.32 -3.57
N LYS A 65 8.58 6.52 -3.44
CA LYS A 65 9.27 7.76 -3.82
C LYS A 65 10.55 8.00 -3.02
N GLN A 66 10.54 7.71 -1.72
CA GLN A 66 11.74 7.83 -0.87
C GLN A 66 12.82 6.85 -1.33
N ARG A 67 12.46 5.60 -1.60
CA ARG A 67 13.41 4.59 -2.08
C ARG A 67 14.01 4.93 -3.45
N VAL A 68 13.22 5.51 -4.35
CA VAL A 68 13.71 6.02 -5.64
C VAL A 68 14.65 7.21 -5.44
N LYS A 69 14.30 8.17 -4.58
CA LYS A 69 15.16 9.33 -4.26
C LYS A 69 16.48 8.94 -3.61
N LEU A 70 16.47 7.89 -2.79
CA LEU A 70 17.66 7.37 -2.11
C LEU A 70 18.58 6.55 -3.04
N GLY A 71 18.24 6.39 -4.32
CA GLY A 71 19.08 5.67 -5.27
C GLY A 71 19.32 4.21 -4.86
N VAL A 72 18.33 3.55 -4.25
CA VAL A 72 18.40 2.12 -3.99
C VAL A 72 18.37 1.43 -5.36
N ASP A 73 19.56 1.18 -5.88
CA ASP A 73 19.83 0.58 -7.19
C ASP A 73 19.33 -0.87 -7.16
N TYR A 74 18.09 -1.09 -7.63
CA TYR A 74 17.44 -2.41 -7.67
C TYR A 74 18.14 -3.42 -8.59
N ARG A 75 19.25 -3.05 -9.25
CA ARG A 75 20.05 -3.98 -10.04
C ARG A 75 20.87 -4.98 -9.20
N ASN A 76 20.93 -4.82 -7.87
CA ASN A 76 21.81 -5.63 -7.02
C ASN A 76 21.11 -6.54 -5.99
N LEU A 77 19.81 -6.82 -6.13
CA LEU A 77 19.14 -7.84 -5.33
C LEU A 77 18.75 -9.01 -6.25
N HIS A 78 19.72 -9.89 -6.49
CA HIS A 78 19.58 -11.16 -7.21
C HIS A 78 20.02 -12.32 -6.30
#